data_AF-A0AA43L330-F1
#
_entry.id   AF-A0AA43L330-F1
#
_cell.length_a   1.000
_cell.length_b   1.000
_cell.length_c   1.000
_cell.angle_alpha   90.00
_cell.angle_beta   90.00
_cell.angle_gamma   90.00
#
_symmetry.space_group_name_H-M   'P 1'
#
loop_
_entity.id
_entity.type
_entity.pdbx_description
1 polymer ?
#
loop_
_entity_poly.entity_id
_entity_poly.type
_entity_poly.pdbx_seq_one_letter_code
_entity_poly.pdbx_strand_id
1 'polypeptide(L)' 'MRIIDFFMNHNKKIQENPPEITTEWQELPAFIETDPAEYELVSVLATAIAAGDHPESEFVV' A
#
# COMPACT_ATOMS: atom_id res chain seq x y z
N MET A 1 13.55 10.52 16.82
CA MET A 1 12.24 10.19 16.22
C MET A 1 12.52 9.63 14.84
N ARG A 2 12.31 8.33 14.59
CA ARG A 2 12.55 7.75 13.26
C ARG A 2 11.25 7.78 12.46
N ILE A 3 11.32 7.98 11.14
CA ILE A 3 10.14 7.99 10.25
C ILE A 3 9.28 6.72 10.39
N ILE A 4 9.92 5.58 10.70
CA ILE A 4 9.23 4.31 10.96
C ILE A 4 8.28 4.37 12.17
N ASP A 5 8.61 5.15 13.20
CA ASP A 5 7.82 5.23 14.43
C ASP A 5 6.51 6.01 14.19
N PHE A 6 6.53 6.97 13.27
CA PHE A 6 5.36 7.76 12.85
C PHE A 6 4.35 6.92 12.06
N PHE A 7 4.83 6.06 11.17
CA PHE A 7 4.00 5.17 10.35
C PHE A 7 3.29 4.12 11.21
N MET A 8 3.96 3.57 12.21
CA MET A 8 3.39 2.54 13.10
C MET A 8 2.33 3.10 14.05
N ASN A 9 2.41 4.38 14.43
CA ASN A 9 1.46 4.99 15.38
C ASN A 9 0.07 5.27 14.78
N HIS A 10 -0.05 5.39 13.45
CA HIS A 10 -1.33 5.72 12.78
C HIS A 10 -2.12 4.48 12.34
N ASN A 11 -1.54 3.27 12.41
CA ASN A 11 -2.14 2.03 11.91
C ASN A 11 -2.94 1.22 12.96
N LYS A 12 -3.43 1.87 14.01
CA LYS A 12 -4.05 1.20 15.18
C LYS A 12 -5.45 0.61 14.93
N LYS A 13 -5.99 0.64 13.70
CA LYS A 13 -7.37 0.21 13.42
C LYS A 13 -7.54 -0.78 12.27
N ILE A 14 -6.61 -1.71 12.09
CA ILE A 14 -6.92 -2.98 11.41
C ILE A 14 -6.97 -4.05 12.50
N GLN A 15 -8.14 -4.22 13.14
CA GLN A 15 -8.45 -5.44 13.89
C GLN A 15 -9.22 -6.37 12.96
N GLU A 16 -8.47 -7.18 12.21
CA GLU A 16 -8.90 -8.54 11.91
C GLU A 16 -7.78 -9.44 12.42
N ASN A 17 -8.14 -10.62 12.92
CA ASN A 17 -7.22 -11.65 13.41
C ASN A 17 -5.95 -11.65 12.54
N PRO A 18 -4.73 -11.48 13.10
CA PRO A 18 -3.53 -11.38 12.27
C PRO A 18 -3.53 -12.55 11.29
N PRO A 19 -3.42 -12.31 9.97
CA PRO A 19 -3.49 -13.40 9.01
C PRO A 19 -2.44 -14.41 9.44
N GLU A 20 -2.84 -15.67 9.61
CA GLU A 20 -1.87 -16.74 9.72
C GLU A 20 -1.00 -16.61 8.47
N ILE A 21 0.27 -16.23 8.66
CA ILE A 21 1.18 -16.00 7.55
C ILE A 21 1.53 -17.39 7.01
N THR A 22 0.68 -17.90 6.14
CA THR A 22 0.89 -19.13 5.42
C THR A 22 1.69 -18.82 4.15
N THR A 23 2.60 -19.72 3.78
CA THR A 23 3.42 -19.57 2.56
C THR A 23 2.61 -19.82 1.28
N GLU A 24 1.34 -20.20 1.40
CA GLU A 24 0.47 -20.49 0.27
C GLU A 24 -0.10 -19.21 -0.34
N TRP A 25 -0.13 -19.16 -1.67
CA TRP A 25 -0.74 -18.04 -2.37
C TRP A 25 -2.25 -18.04 -2.14
N GLN A 26 -2.79 -16.90 -1.73
CA GLN A 26 -4.23 -16.69 -1.58
C GLN A 26 -4.78 -15.94 -2.78
N GLU A 27 -5.89 -16.42 -3.34
CA GLU A 27 -6.61 -15.70 -4.39
C GLU A 27 -7.31 -14.46 -3.82
N LEU A 28 -7.07 -13.31 -4.45
CA LEU A 28 -7.70 -12.05 -4.11
C LEU A 28 -8.70 -11.64 -5.19
N PRO A 29 -9.80 -10.95 -4.83
CA PRO A 29 -10.69 -10.37 -5.82
C PRO A 29 -9.95 -9.35 -6.69
N ALA A 30 -10.42 -9.18 -7.92
CA ALA A 30 -9.81 -8.23 -8.87
C ALA A 30 -9.87 -6.77 -8.39
N PHE A 31 -10.77 -6.45 -7.46
CA PHE A 31 -10.94 -5.11 -6.90
C PHE A 31 -11.38 -5.18 -5.44
N ILE A 32 -10.80 -4.32 -4.62
CA ILE A 32 -11.16 -4.09 -3.22
C ILE A 32 -11.47 -2.60 -3.11
N GLU A 33 -12.66 -2.26 -2.66
CA GLU A 33 -13.03 -0.86 -2.41
C GLU A 33 -12.17 -0.28 -1.28
N THR A 34 -11.65 0.92 -1.49
CA THR A 34 -11.02 1.72 -0.42
C THR A 34 -11.57 3.14 -0.40
N ASP A 35 -11.33 3.84 0.71
CA ASP A 35 -11.70 5.24 0.90
C ASP A 35 -11.05 6.10 -0.21
N PRO A 36 -11.84 6.90 -0.96
CA PRO A 36 -11.30 7.83 -1.96
C PRO A 36 -10.18 8.75 -1.45
N ALA A 37 -10.16 9.05 -0.14
CA ALA A 37 -9.09 9.84 0.48
C ALA A 37 -7.70 9.17 0.39
N GLU A 38 -7.64 7.85 0.18
CA GLU A 38 -6.39 7.09 0.08
C GLU A 38 -5.87 6.95 -1.36
N TYR A 39 -6.69 7.27 -2.37
CA TYR A 39 -6.35 6.99 -3.78
C TYR A 39 -5.09 7.69 -4.24
N GLU A 40 -4.91 8.96 -3.87
CA GLU A 40 -3.74 9.75 -4.25
C GLU A 40 -2.46 9.12 -3.69
N LEU A 41 -2.45 8.82 -2.39
CA LEU A 41 -1.29 8.24 -1.72
C LEU A 41 -0.90 6.90 -2.34
N VAL A 42 -1.86 6.00 -2.53
CA VAL A 42 -1.60 4.66 -3.11
C VAL A 42 -1.12 4.77 -4.56
N SER A 43 -1.70 5.69 -5.35
CA SER A 43 -1.28 5.92 -6.73
C SER A 43 0.17 6.38 -6.80
N VAL A 44 0.56 7.37 -5.99
CA VAL A 44 1.94 7.88 -5.93
C VAL A 44 2.91 6.78 -5.51
N LEU A 45 2.57 5.97 -4.50
CA LEU A 45 3.42 4.86 -4.05
C LEU A 45 3.60 3.80 -5.15
N ALA A 46 2.51 3.36 -5.77
CA ALA A 46 2.55 2.37 -6.84
C ALA A 46 3.36 2.88 -8.04
N THR A 47 3.17 4.14 -8.43
CA THR A 47 3.93 4.73 -9.54
C THR A 47 5.40 4.94 -9.19
N ALA A 48 5.75 5.31 -7.95
CA ALA A 48 7.15 5.43 -7.55
C ALA A 48 7.89 4.08 -7.59
N ILE A 49 7.22 2.99 -7.19
CA ILE A 49 7.77 1.63 -7.32
C ILE A 49 7.95 1.27 -8.80
N ALA A 50 6.92 1.49 -9.61
CA ALA A 50 6.95 1.19 -11.04
C ALA A 50 7.99 2.04 -11.79
N ALA A 51 8.15 3.32 -11.46
CA ALA A 51 9.15 4.21 -12.02
C ALA A 51 10.57 3.85 -11.56
N GLY A 52 10.72 3.25 -10.38
CA GLY A 52 11.99 2.65 -9.96
C GLY A 52 12.45 1.52 -10.88
N ASP A 53 11.50 0.73 -11.42
CA ASP A 53 11.77 -0.33 -12.40
C ASP A 53 11.85 0.21 -13.85
N HIS A 54 11.11 1.28 -14.13
CA HIS A 54 11.06 1.99 -15.42
C HIS A 54 11.43 3.48 -15.25
N PRO A 55 12.74 3.82 -15.23
CA PRO A 55 13.22 5.15 -14.84
C PRO A 55 12.83 6.28 -15.79
N GLU A 56 12.43 5.95 -17.02
CA GLU A 56 11.94 6.92 -18.02
C GLU A 56 10.44 7.24 -17.84
N SER A 57 9.77 6.63 -16.86
CA SER A 57 8.35 6.80 -16.59
C SER A 57 8.11 7.93 -15.59
N GLU A 58 7.13 8.80 -15.86
CA GLU A 58 6.75 9.89 -14.98
C GLU A 58 5.25 9.84 -14.65
N PHE A 59 4.91 10.20 -13.41
CA PHE A 59 3.53 10.42 -13.01
C PHE A 59 3.12 11.86 -13.34
N VAL A 60 2.20 12.04 -14.27
CA VAL A 60 1.73 13.37 -14.72
C VAL A 60 0.25 13.53 -14.34
N VAL A 61 -0.08 14.62 -13.63
CA VAL A 61 -1.43 14.94 -13.11
C VAL A 61 -1.86 16.35 -13.51
#